data_AF-A0AAU9XBJ8-F1
#
_entry.id   AF-A0AAU9XBJ8-F1
#
_cell.length_a   1.000
_cell.length_b   1.000
_cell.length_c   1.000
_cell.angle_alpha   90.00
_cell.angle_beta   90.00
_cell.angle_gamma   90.00
#
_symmetry.space_group_name_H-M   'P 1'
#
loop_
_entity.id
_entity.type
_entity.pdbx_description
1 polymer ?
#
loop_
_entity_poly.entity_id
_entity_poly.type
_entity_poly.pdbx_seq_one_letter_code
_entity_poly.pdbx_strand_id
1 'polypeptide(L)'
;YLSFSGLDQSEILRNNHYTLRTVSFWLGSVVQSQSSCWKRCWRASVDGWASTTFHSKCDNKGPTLTIIHVGLYIFGGYTSTSWVHSITFFFIVVVN
;
A
#
# COMPACT_ATOMS: atom_id res chain seq x y z
N TYR A 1 6.13 -16.51 14.87
CA TYR A 1 5.04 -15.51 14.85
C TYR A 1 5.03 -14.83 13.50
N LEU A 2 3.91 -14.85 12.78
CA LEU A 2 3.80 -14.14 11.50
C LEU A 2 3.82 -12.65 11.80
N SER A 3 4.97 -12.00 11.58
CA SER A 3 5.07 -10.56 11.72
C SER A 3 4.34 -9.93 10.54
N PHE A 4 3.21 -9.27 10.80
CA PHE A 4 2.51 -8.47 9.79
C PHE A 4 3.22 -7.14 9.54
N SER A 5 4.29 -6.83 10.28
CA SER A 5 5.25 -5.74 10.07
C SER A 5 4.62 -4.50 9.42
N GLY A 6 3.56 -3.95 10.02
CA GLY A 6 2.90 -2.71 9.60
C GLY A 6 1.71 -2.86 8.66
N LEU A 7 1.50 -4.02 8.02
CA LEU A 7 0.32 -4.28 7.18
C LEU A 7 -0.98 -4.32 8.00
N ASP A 8 -0.89 -4.78 9.24
CA ASP A 8 -1.96 -4.80 10.24
C ASP A 8 -2.42 -3.39 10.66
N GLN A 9 -1.67 -2.35 10.31
CA GLN A 9 -2.07 -0.95 10.51
C GLN A 9 -2.98 -0.41 9.40
N SER A 10 -3.21 -1.18 8.33
CA SER A 10 -4.16 -0.84 7.28
C SER A 10 -5.59 -1.02 7.76
N GLU A 11 -6.41 0.03 7.68
CA GLU A 11 -7.86 -0.05 7.96
C GLU A 11 -8.58 -1.10 7.09
N ILE A 12 -8.06 -1.36 5.89
CA ILE A 12 -8.64 -2.34 4.97
C ILE A 12 -8.30 -3.77 5.39
N LEU A 13 -7.07 -4.01 5.87
CA LEU A 13 -6.57 -5.36 6.13
C LEU A 13 -6.66 -5.79 7.59
N ARG A 14 -6.66 -4.86 8.55
CA ARG A 14 -6.46 -5.14 9.99
C ARG A 14 -7.39 -6.21 10.58
N ASN A 15 -8.62 -6.30 10.08
CA ASN A 15 -9.63 -7.25 10.56
C ASN A 15 -9.75 -8.49 9.66
N ASN A 16 -8.97 -8.59 8.59
CA ASN A 16 -8.97 -9.72 7.67
C ASN A 16 -7.66 -10.50 7.77
N HIS A 17 -7.57 -11.35 8.79
CA HIS A 17 -6.37 -12.14 9.08
C HIS A 17 -5.97 -13.07 7.94
N TYR A 18 -6.93 -13.58 7.15
CA TYR A 18 -6.64 -14.42 5.99
C TYR A 18 -5.90 -13.60 4.92
N THR A 19 -6.45 -12.44 4.53
CA THR A 19 -5.81 -11.55 3.56
C THR A 19 -4.46 -11.03 4.06
N LEU A 20 -4.34 -10.66 5.34
CA LEU A 20 -3.05 -10.25 5.92
C LEU A 20 -1.97 -11.33 5.78
N ARG A 21 -2.30 -12.58 6.09
CA ARG A 21 -1.37 -13.72 5.93
C ARG A 21 -0.98 -13.92 4.47
N THR A 22 -1.96 -13.89 3.57
CA THR A 22 -1.73 -14.07 2.13
C THR A 22 -0.82 -12.97 1.57
N VAL A 23 -1.11 -11.71 1.86
CA VAL A 23 -0.30 -10.56 1.40
C VAL A 23 1.11 -10.60 2.01
N SER A 24 1.22 -10.92 3.31
CA SER A 24 2.53 -11.04 3.97
C SER A 24 3.38 -12.16 3.37
N PHE A 25 2.74 -13.28 3.00
CA PHE A 25 3.42 -14.40 2.33
C PHE A 25 3.90 -14.00 0.93
N TRP A 26 3.08 -13.35 0.11
CA TRP A 26 3.46 -12.89 -1.23
C TRP A 26 4.62 -11.90 -1.22
N LEU A 27 4.66 -11.03 -0.22
CA LEU A 27 5.70 -10.00 -0.09
C LEU A 27 6.97 -10.52 0.60
N GLY A 28 7.00 -11.77 1.07
CA GLY A 28 8.12 -12.32 1.84
C GLY A 28 9.48 -12.22 1.14
N SER A 29 9.53 -12.31 -0.19
CA SER A 29 10.76 -12.21 -0.97
C SER A 29 11.26 -10.78 -1.20
N VAL A 30 10.42 -9.77 -1.01
CA VAL A 30 10.76 -8.35 -1.22
C VAL A 30 11.03 -7.59 0.07
N VAL A 31 10.81 -8.23 1.23
CA VAL A 31 11.14 -7.68 2.54
C VAL A 31 12.64 -7.81 2.78
N GLN A 32 13.33 -6.67 2.91
CA GLN A 32 14.80 -6.61 2.96
C GLN A 32 15.40 -7.17 4.26
N SER A 33 14.67 -7.09 5.36
CA SER A 33 15.13 -7.55 6.68
C SER A 33 13.96 -7.89 7.60
N GLN A 34 14.23 -8.64 8.68
CA GLN A 34 13.24 -8.92 9.73
C GLN A 34 12.74 -7.66 10.45
N SER A 35 13.51 -6.57 10.41
CA SER A 35 13.15 -5.27 10.99
C SER A 35 12.41 -4.35 10.01
N SER A 36 12.25 -4.74 8.75
CA SER A 36 11.53 -3.96 7.76
C SER A 36 10.03 -3.93 8.09
N CYS A 37 9.42 -2.76 7.90
CA CYS A 37 8.02 -2.52 8.26
C CYS A 37 7.34 -1.63 7.22
N TRP A 38 6.14 -2.03 6.80
CA TRP A 38 5.27 -1.27 5.91
C TRP A 38 4.72 -0.04 6.65
N LYS A 39 4.86 1.13 6.02
CA LYS A 39 4.37 2.40 6.58
C LYS A 39 3.46 3.08 5.58
N ARG A 40 2.28 3.52 6.05
CA ARG A 40 1.32 4.29 5.24
C ARG A 40 1.94 5.63 4.84
N CYS A 41 2.11 5.85 3.54
CA CYS A 41 2.49 7.17 3.01
C CYS A 41 1.26 8.04 2.71
N TRP A 42 0.16 7.44 2.24
CA TRP A 42 -1.09 8.14 1.90
C TRP A 42 -2.31 7.23 2.12
N ARG A 43 -3.45 7.82 2.50
CA ARG A 43 -4.77 7.21 2.49
C ARG A 43 -5.79 8.25 2.06
N ALA A 44 -6.48 7.99 0.96
CA ALA A 44 -7.35 8.98 0.35
C ALA A 44 -8.48 9.51 1.27
N SER A 45 -9.07 8.65 2.11
CA SER A 45 -10.11 9.07 3.05
C SER A 45 -9.63 9.99 4.19
N VAL A 46 -8.31 10.17 4.34
CA VAL A 46 -7.70 11.06 5.35
C VAL A 46 -6.93 12.19 4.70
N ASP A 47 -6.13 11.86 3.68
CA ASP A 47 -5.21 12.79 3.04
C ASP A 47 -5.85 13.47 1.81
N GLY A 48 -7.00 12.99 1.34
CA GLY A 48 -7.68 13.50 0.14
C GLY A 48 -7.39 12.68 -1.12
N TRP A 49 -8.34 12.73 -2.05
CA TRP A 49 -8.37 11.92 -3.28
C TRP A 49 -7.49 12.44 -4.43
N ALA A 50 -6.96 13.66 -4.31
CA ALA A 50 -6.18 14.27 -5.38
C ALA A 50 -4.87 13.51 -5.59
N SER A 51 -4.55 13.21 -6.85
CA SER A 51 -3.27 12.60 -7.25
C SER A 51 -2.07 13.43 -6.77
N THR A 52 -2.19 14.76 -6.78
CA THR A 52 -1.17 15.67 -6.24
C THR A 52 -0.91 15.45 -4.73
N THR A 53 -1.94 15.10 -3.95
CA THR A 53 -1.76 14.77 -2.53
C THR A 53 -1.10 13.42 -2.34
N PHE A 54 -1.44 12.42 -3.16
CA PHE A 54 -0.72 11.14 -3.18
C PHE A 54 0.76 11.36 -3.49
N HIS A 55 1.07 12.04 -4.59
CA HIS A 55 2.45 12.23 -5.04
C HIS A 55 3.27 13.06 -4.06
N SER A 56 2.72 14.14 -3.50
CA SER A 56 3.42 14.93 -2.46
C SER A 56 3.75 14.10 -1.20
N LYS A 57 3.03 13.00 -0.96
CA LYS A 57 3.23 12.12 0.19
C LYS A 57 3.96 10.83 -0.12
N CYS A 58 3.95 10.29 -1.34
CA CYS A 58 4.45 8.94 -1.64
C CYS A 58 5.58 8.89 -2.67
N ASP A 59 5.86 9.98 -3.39
CA ASP A 59 6.97 10.01 -4.33
C ASP A 59 8.31 9.73 -3.66
N ASN A 60 9.19 9.00 -4.36
CA ASN A 60 10.53 8.64 -3.92
C ASN A 60 10.60 7.77 -2.64
N LYS A 61 9.47 7.19 -2.20
CA LYS A 61 9.40 6.31 -1.00
C LYS A 61 9.33 4.82 -1.31
N GLY A 62 9.44 4.43 -2.58
CA GLY A 62 9.31 3.05 -3.01
C GLY A 62 10.33 2.11 -2.36
N PRO A 63 10.04 0.80 -2.31
CA PRO A 63 8.91 0.10 -2.93
C PRO A 63 7.56 0.35 -2.23
N THR A 64 6.44 0.18 -2.93
CA THR A 64 5.10 0.46 -2.36
C THR A 64 4.10 -0.66 -2.58
N LEU A 65 3.16 -0.80 -1.64
CA LEU A 65 1.98 -1.65 -1.74
C LEU A 65 0.74 -0.74 -1.80
N THR A 66 -0.05 -0.88 -2.86
CA THR A 66 -1.34 -0.23 -3.00
C THR A 66 -2.44 -1.21 -2.61
N ILE A 67 -3.34 -0.80 -1.71
CA ILE A 67 -4.47 -1.61 -1.23
C ILE A 67 -5.73 -0.79 -1.42
N ILE A 68 -6.72 -1.41 -2.05
CA ILE A 68 -7.91 -0.79 -2.54
C ILE A 68 -9.11 -1.55 -2.00
N HIS A 69 -10.15 -0.83 -1.58
CA HIS A 69 -11.39 -1.42 -1.10
C HIS A 69 -12.59 -0.70 -1.71
N VAL A 70 -13.37 -1.42 -2.51
CA VAL A 70 -14.59 -0.91 -3.16
C VAL A 70 -15.71 -1.92 -2.96
N GLY A 71 -16.76 -1.53 -2.24
CA GLY A 71 -17.88 -2.42 -1.92
C GLY A 71 -17.40 -3.67 -1.15
N LEU A 72 -17.48 -4.83 -1.81
CA LEU A 72 -17.04 -6.13 -1.25
C LEU A 72 -15.65 -6.56 -1.75
N TYR A 73 -15.01 -5.76 -2.60
CA TYR A 73 -13.79 -6.15 -3.30
C TYR A 73 -12.57 -5.48 -2.68
N ILE A 74 -11.53 -6.29 -2.41
CA ILE A 74 -10.20 -5.83 -2.05
C ILE A 74 -9.24 -6.24 -3.17
N PHE A 75 -8.51 -5.26 -3.72
CA PHE A 75 -7.51 -5.50 -4.75
C PHE A 75 -6.37 -4.48 -4.64
N GLY A 76 -5.41 -4.52 -5.57
CA GLY A 76 -4.26 -3.62 -5.55
C GLY A 76 -3.04 -4.21 -6.22
N GLY A 77 -1.86 -3.76 -5.80
CA GLY A 77 -0.61 -4.18 -6.40
C GLY A 77 0.61 -3.69 -5.64
N TYR A 78 1.71 -4.42 -5.83
CA TYR A 78 3.04 -4.05 -5.35
C TYR A 78 3.87 -3.51 -6.52
N THR A 79 4.69 -2.50 -6.26
CA THR A 79 5.73 -2.05 -7.19
C THR A 79 7.05 -1.89 -6.45
N SER A 80 8.13 -2.40 -7.06
CA SER A 80 9.50 -2.21 -6.57
C SER A 80 10.04 -0.82 -6.88
N THR A 81 9.44 -0.11 -7.84
CA THR A 81 9.88 1.21 -8.30
C THR A 81 9.20 2.31 -7.51
N SER A 82 9.95 3.36 -7.19
CA SER A 82 9.41 4.57 -6.58
C SER A 82 8.48 5.31 -7.54
N TRP A 83 7.38 5.83 -6.98
CA TRP A 83 6.58 6.83 -7.67
C TRP A 83 7.39 8.10 -7.86
N VAL A 84 7.17 8.76 -8.99
CA VAL A 84 7.72 10.06 -9.33
C VAL A 84 6.61 10.91 -9.94
N HIS A 85 6.65 12.21 -9.70
CA HIS A 85 5.89 13.18 -10.51
C HIS A 85 6.38 13.10 -11.96
N SER A 86 5.75 12.24 -12.76
CA SER A 86 5.79 12.34 -14.21
C SER A 86 4.42 12.75 -14.71
N ILE A 87 4.39 13.66 -15.68
CA ILE A 87 3.18 14.07 -16.42
C ILE A 87 2.56 12.86 -17.16
N THR A 88 3.27 11.73 -17.20
CA THR A 88 2.78 10.44 -17.70
C THR A 88 1.91 9.75 -16.67
N PHE A 89 0.62 9.72 -16.95
CA PHE A 89 -0.44 9.04 -16.19
C PHE A 89 -0.09 7.60 -15.79
N PHE A 90 0.35 7.39 -14.55
CA PHE A 90 0.16 6.10 -13.89
C PHE A 90 -0.99 6.23 -12.90
N PHE A 91 -2.21 6.08 -13.42
CA PHE A 91 -3.40 5.96 -12.59
C PHE A 91 -3.41 4.59 -11.90
N ILE A 92 -3.08 4.54 -10.61
CA ILE A 92 -3.81 3.67 -9.68
C ILE A 92 -4.12 4.50 -8.42
N VAL A 93 -5.15 5.33 -8.53
CA VAL A 93 -5.94 5.77 -7.38
C VAL A 93 -7.12 4.83 -7.36
N VAL A 94 -7.33 4.07 -6.28
CA VAL A 94 -8.69 3.55 -6.06
C VAL A 94 -9.23 4.01 -4.72
N VAL A 95 -9.94 5.12 -4.87
CA VAL A 95 -11.36 5.35 -4.54
C VAL A 95 -12.03 4.32 -3.63
N ASN A 96 -12.61 4.81 -2.54
CA ASN A 96 -13.91 4.38 -2.08
C ASN A 96 -14.89 5.34 -2.74
#